data_AF-A0A960WTB3-F1
#
_entry.id   AF-A0A960WTB3-F1
#
_cell.length_a   1.000
_cell.length_b   1.000
_cell.length_c   1.000
_cell.angle_alpha   90.00
_cell.angle_beta   90.00
_cell.angle_gamma   90.00
#
_symmetry.space_group_name_H-M   'P 1'
#
loop_
_entity.id
_entity.type
_entity.pdbx_description
1 polymer ?
#
loop_
_entity_poly.entity_id
_entity_poly.type
_entity_poly.pdbx_seq_one_letter_code
_entity_poly.pdbx_strand_id
1 'polypeptide(L)'
;EAEAAQKARIAASTKALGDFDATVPAKLTEWEKSLTLASFWTRWTPLSPASASANPQSGIKIAVEPDGSLLASGATKNVTYTVTIPVKNATTLTGLQLEALPDERLPGFGPGLNANGNFVVSDFSVAYVPAGGDAKKPMALKFKDAKTDFIQKDFDVKNSINGQASRDVKGWAVGGNERQPNWARYQFENPLAIDAKGGTLTLTVQCQYGGGEYPLGKFKVWATNSANPLEAGLPASVAAMLQTEPSQRSAEQKAALAAFFQSRSKDRQVLAYKLYNEKKPLPADARLVALEAAVKTAELPIKEDPKLLELRQNMDYSTQQAANRRLTTAQDLAWALVNSSSFLFNR
;
A
#
# COMPACT_ATOMS: atom_id res chain seq x y z
N GLU A 1 -11.58 16.97 29.26
CA GLU A 1 -12.71 17.19 28.32
C GLU A 1 -12.51 16.50 26.97
N ALA A 2 -11.39 16.73 26.27
CA ALA A 2 -11.11 16.12 24.96
C ALA A 2 -11.16 14.58 24.94
N GLU A 3 -10.60 13.92 25.95
CA GLU A 3 -10.66 12.44 26.09
C GLU A 3 -12.08 11.93 26.29
N ALA A 4 -12.87 12.61 27.15
CA ALA A 4 -14.27 12.26 27.37
C ALA A 4 -15.10 12.43 26.09
N ALA A 5 -14.84 13.51 25.34
CA ALA A 5 -15.47 13.74 24.05
C ALA A 5 -15.06 12.67 23.01
N GLN A 6 -13.79 12.26 22.96
CA GLN A 6 -13.35 11.17 22.09
C GLN A 6 -14.03 9.85 22.45
N LYS A 7 -14.06 9.49 23.74
CA LYS A 7 -14.74 8.28 24.22
C LYS A 7 -16.21 8.27 23.81
N ALA A 8 -16.89 9.42 23.91
CA ALA A 8 -18.28 9.55 23.47
C ALA A 8 -18.42 9.35 21.94
N ARG A 9 -17.53 9.93 21.12
CA ARG A 9 -17.55 9.74 19.66
C ARG A 9 -17.23 8.30 19.23
N ILE A 10 -16.30 7.62 19.92
CA ILE A 10 -16.01 6.20 19.73
C ILE A 10 -17.24 5.36 20.07
N ALA A 11 -17.88 5.61 21.22
CA ALA A 11 -19.10 4.89 21.63
C ALA A 11 -20.24 5.08 20.62
N ALA A 12 -20.48 6.31 20.16
CA ALA A 12 -21.48 6.61 19.15
C ALA A 12 -21.19 5.92 17.81
N SER A 13 -19.93 5.93 17.35
CA SER A 13 -19.53 5.27 16.10
C SER A 13 -19.58 3.74 16.19
N THR A 14 -19.24 3.18 17.37
CA THR A 14 -19.38 1.75 17.66
C THR A 14 -20.85 1.34 17.61
N LYS A 15 -21.73 2.13 18.25
CA LYS A 15 -23.17 1.91 18.21
C LYS A 15 -23.70 1.99 16.78
N ALA A 16 -23.33 3.01 16.00
CA ALA A 16 -23.78 3.16 14.61
C ALA A 16 -23.38 1.96 13.73
N LEU A 17 -22.16 1.43 13.91
CA LEU A 17 -21.71 0.22 13.20
C LEU A 17 -22.51 -1.01 13.64
N GLY A 18 -22.77 -1.17 14.95
CA GLY A 18 -23.61 -2.26 15.48
C GLY A 18 -25.07 -2.18 15.03
N ASP A 19 -25.65 -0.98 15.01
CA ASP A 19 -27.00 -0.73 14.51
C ASP A 19 -27.09 -1.09 13.01
N PHE A 20 -26.07 -0.72 12.22
CA PHE A 20 -25.99 -1.14 10.82
C PHE A 20 -25.92 -2.67 10.70
N ASP A 21 -25.05 -3.32 11.48
CA ASP A 21 -24.88 -4.78 11.46
C ASP A 21 -26.17 -5.52 11.84
N ALA A 22 -27.00 -4.96 12.73
CA ALA A 22 -28.32 -5.49 13.03
C ALA A 22 -29.29 -5.45 11.83
N THR A 23 -29.09 -4.53 10.87
CA THR A 23 -29.90 -4.45 9.64
C THR A 23 -29.42 -5.37 8.51
N VAL A 24 -28.25 -5.99 8.65
CA VAL A 24 -27.65 -6.84 7.60
C VAL A 24 -28.58 -7.97 7.14
N PRO A 25 -29.35 -8.68 7.98
CA PRO A 25 -30.27 -9.71 7.48
C PRO A 25 -31.30 -9.19 6.47
N ALA A 26 -31.88 -8.01 6.73
CA ALA A 26 -32.85 -7.38 5.82
C ALA A 26 -32.16 -6.91 4.53
N LYS A 27 -31.02 -6.23 4.66
CA LYS A 27 -30.24 -5.74 3.50
C LYS A 27 -29.68 -6.88 2.64
N LEU A 28 -29.28 -8.00 3.25
CA LEU A 28 -28.87 -9.20 2.54
C LEU A 28 -30.02 -9.76 1.71
N THR A 29 -31.23 -9.79 2.27
CA THR A 29 -32.43 -10.22 1.55
C THR A 29 -32.74 -9.32 0.35
N GLU A 30 -32.60 -8.00 0.51
CA GLU A 30 -32.76 -7.03 -0.59
C GLU A 30 -31.69 -7.21 -1.67
N TRP A 31 -30.44 -7.42 -1.26
CA TRP A 31 -29.34 -7.68 -2.16
C TRP A 31 -29.55 -8.97 -2.95
N GLU A 32 -29.97 -10.05 -2.30
CA GLU A 32 -30.30 -11.32 -2.98
C GLU A 32 -31.36 -11.13 -4.07
N LYS A 33 -32.39 -10.31 -3.82
CA LYS A 33 -33.43 -9.96 -4.82
C LYS A 33 -32.90 -9.12 -5.98
N SER A 34 -31.81 -8.36 -5.77
CA SER A 34 -31.16 -7.58 -6.82
C SER A 34 -30.30 -8.42 -7.76
N LEU A 35 -29.99 -9.67 -7.39
CA LEU A 35 -29.17 -10.57 -8.21
C LEU A 35 -29.97 -11.03 -9.43
N THR A 36 -29.28 -11.09 -10.56
CA THR A 36 -29.85 -11.58 -11.82
C THR A 36 -29.19 -12.91 -12.20
N LEU A 37 -29.73 -13.64 -13.17
CA LEU A 37 -29.09 -14.86 -13.67
C LEU A 37 -27.64 -14.62 -14.12
N ALA A 38 -27.35 -13.44 -14.69
CA ALA A 38 -26.00 -13.06 -15.08
C ALA A 38 -25.01 -13.02 -13.88
N SER A 39 -25.48 -12.68 -12.67
CA SER A 39 -24.68 -12.72 -11.45
C SER A 39 -24.16 -14.14 -11.13
N PHE A 40 -24.88 -15.18 -11.55
CA PHE A 40 -24.53 -16.58 -11.27
C PHE A 40 -23.69 -17.24 -12.37
N TRP A 41 -23.67 -16.66 -13.58
CA TRP A 41 -22.95 -17.21 -14.74
C TRP A 41 -21.46 -16.96 -14.70
N THR A 42 -21.03 -15.82 -14.13
CA THR A 42 -19.60 -15.56 -13.90
C THR A 42 -19.25 -15.90 -12.47
N ARG A 43 -18.53 -17.01 -12.28
CA ARG A 43 -18.08 -17.46 -10.96
C ARG A 43 -16.61 -17.15 -10.77
N TRP A 44 -16.29 -16.48 -9.68
CA TRP A 44 -14.93 -16.15 -9.28
C TRP A 44 -14.44 -17.12 -8.21
N THR A 45 -13.32 -17.78 -8.47
CA THR A 45 -12.67 -18.67 -7.51
C THR A 45 -11.42 -17.99 -6.97
N PRO A 46 -11.25 -17.86 -5.64
CA PRO A 46 -10.06 -17.24 -5.09
C PRO A 46 -8.85 -18.13 -5.39
N LEU A 47 -7.76 -17.52 -5.83
CA LEU A 47 -6.48 -18.20 -5.95
C LEU A 47 -5.73 -18.14 -4.62
N SER A 48 -4.89 -19.13 -4.36
CA SER A 48 -4.07 -19.21 -3.15
C SER A 48 -2.59 -19.04 -3.53
N PRO A 49 -2.01 -17.85 -3.35
CA PRO A 49 -0.58 -17.65 -3.56
C PRO A 49 0.25 -18.56 -2.65
N ALA A 50 1.28 -19.20 -3.22
CA ALA A 50 2.26 -19.93 -2.44
C ALA A 50 3.34 -19.00 -1.88
N SER A 51 3.68 -17.95 -2.63
CA SER A 51 4.67 -16.95 -2.22
C SER A 51 4.43 -15.62 -2.93
N ALA A 52 4.92 -14.55 -2.32
CA ALA A 52 4.98 -13.23 -2.91
C ALA A 52 6.26 -12.50 -2.46
N SER A 53 6.79 -11.66 -3.34
CA SER A 53 7.94 -10.80 -3.05
C SER A 53 7.77 -9.43 -3.69
N ALA A 54 8.33 -8.41 -3.06
CA ALA A 54 8.55 -7.11 -3.66
C ALA A 54 10.01 -6.99 -4.11
N ASN A 55 10.29 -6.17 -5.13
CA ASN A 55 11.66 -5.93 -5.56
C ASN A 55 12.48 -5.28 -4.43
N PRO A 56 13.73 -5.74 -4.17
CA PRO A 56 14.51 -5.32 -2.99
C PRO A 56 14.70 -3.81 -2.84
N GLN A 57 14.79 -3.08 -3.95
CA GLN A 57 15.03 -1.64 -3.96
C GLN A 57 13.87 -0.83 -3.36
N SER A 58 12.66 -1.39 -3.33
CA SER A 58 11.50 -0.73 -2.74
C SER A 58 11.57 -0.70 -1.20
N GLY A 59 12.26 -1.66 -0.57
CA GLY A 59 12.19 -1.88 0.88
C GLY A 59 10.81 -2.32 1.40
N ILE A 60 9.82 -2.51 0.51
CA ILE A 60 8.47 -2.99 0.85
C ILE A 60 8.53 -4.49 1.12
N LYS A 61 7.79 -4.94 2.12
CA LYS A 61 7.56 -6.37 2.40
C LYS A 61 6.13 -6.71 1.99
N ILE A 62 5.91 -7.94 1.51
CA ILE A 62 4.59 -8.45 1.18
C ILE A 62 4.39 -9.81 1.84
N ALA A 63 3.27 -9.99 2.52
CA ALA A 63 2.88 -11.22 3.20
C ALA A 63 1.66 -11.83 2.54
N VAL A 64 1.61 -13.16 2.44
CA VAL A 64 0.41 -13.91 2.07
C VAL A 64 -0.37 -14.22 3.34
N GLU A 65 -1.61 -13.78 3.43
CA GLU A 65 -2.51 -14.00 4.57
C GLU A 65 -3.23 -15.35 4.46
N PRO A 66 -3.75 -15.92 5.56
CA PRO A 66 -4.43 -17.23 5.55
C PRO A 66 -5.64 -17.32 4.61
N ASP A 67 -6.28 -16.19 4.31
CA ASP A 67 -7.40 -16.14 3.38
C ASP A 67 -6.97 -16.07 1.90
N GLY A 68 -5.66 -16.04 1.63
CA GLY A 68 -5.07 -15.89 0.30
C GLY A 68 -4.93 -14.45 -0.19
N SER A 69 -5.31 -13.45 0.61
CA SER A 69 -4.98 -12.06 0.31
C SER A 69 -3.50 -11.78 0.56
N LEU A 70 -2.99 -10.72 -0.05
CA LEU A 70 -1.63 -10.24 0.09
C LEU A 70 -1.65 -8.89 0.78
N LEU A 71 -0.77 -8.68 1.76
CA LEU A 71 -0.62 -7.42 2.47
C LEU A 71 0.82 -6.92 2.36
N ALA A 72 0.97 -5.75 1.77
CA ALA A 72 2.21 -5.01 1.69
C ALA A 72 2.38 -4.08 2.92
N SER A 73 3.63 -3.88 3.33
CA SER A 73 4.01 -3.02 4.45
C SER A 73 5.40 -2.44 4.24
N GLY A 74 5.68 -1.31 4.89
CA GLY A 74 6.95 -0.59 4.79
C GLY A 74 6.76 0.84 4.30
N ALA A 75 7.87 1.53 4.05
CA ALA A 75 7.84 2.89 3.51
C ALA A 75 7.26 2.89 2.09
N THR A 76 6.44 3.88 1.78
CA THR A 76 5.85 4.04 0.46
C THR A 76 6.97 4.27 -0.57
N LYS A 77 7.09 3.37 -1.55
CA LYS A 77 8.08 3.42 -2.64
C LYS A 77 7.53 2.73 -3.86
N ASN A 78 7.93 3.17 -5.05
CA ASN A 78 7.62 2.43 -6.27
C ASN A 78 8.09 0.98 -6.15
N VAL A 79 7.25 0.05 -6.61
CA VAL A 79 7.45 -1.38 -6.33
C VAL A 79 6.98 -2.24 -7.48
N THR A 80 7.62 -3.39 -7.61
CA THR A 80 7.14 -4.49 -8.45
C THR A 80 6.93 -5.70 -7.54
N TYR A 81 5.70 -6.20 -7.49
CA TYR A 81 5.35 -7.43 -6.81
C TYR A 81 5.44 -8.60 -7.77
N THR A 82 5.99 -9.71 -7.31
CA THR A 82 5.97 -11.02 -7.99
C THR A 82 5.21 -11.99 -7.10
N VAL A 83 4.13 -12.57 -7.61
CA VAL A 83 3.26 -13.48 -6.87
C VAL A 83 3.22 -14.83 -7.59
N THR A 84 3.59 -15.90 -6.88
CA THR A 84 3.61 -17.26 -7.41
C THR A 84 2.40 -18.03 -6.90
N ILE A 85 1.60 -18.54 -7.82
CA ILE A 85 0.33 -19.19 -7.53
C ILE A 85 0.29 -20.57 -8.19
N PRO A 86 0.31 -21.67 -7.42
CA PRO A 86 0.05 -22.99 -7.95
C PRO A 86 -1.42 -23.11 -8.35
N VAL A 87 -1.67 -23.57 -9.57
CA VAL A 87 -3.01 -23.87 -10.08
C VAL A 87 -3.13 -25.36 -10.33
N LYS A 88 -4.24 -25.95 -9.91
CA LYS A 88 -4.47 -27.40 -9.92
C LYS A 88 -5.82 -27.72 -10.55
N ASN A 89 -5.98 -29.01 -10.88
CA ASN A 89 -7.15 -29.60 -11.52
C ASN A 89 -7.34 -29.14 -12.98
N ALA A 90 -7.88 -30.05 -13.79
CA ALA A 90 -8.18 -29.74 -15.17
C ALA A 90 -9.23 -28.63 -15.24
N THR A 91 -8.88 -27.52 -15.89
CA THR A 91 -9.76 -26.35 -16.03
C THR A 91 -9.31 -25.49 -17.20
N THR A 92 -10.19 -24.60 -17.65
CA THR A 92 -9.85 -23.56 -18.63
C THR A 92 -10.09 -22.21 -17.98
N LEU A 93 -9.02 -21.44 -17.76
CA LEU A 93 -9.14 -20.09 -17.23
C LEU A 93 -9.38 -19.12 -18.39
N THR A 94 -10.37 -18.25 -18.25
CA THR A 94 -10.72 -17.23 -19.24
C THR A 94 -10.37 -15.82 -18.78
N GLY A 95 -10.11 -15.64 -17.47
CA GLY A 95 -9.68 -14.36 -16.94
C GLY A 95 -9.30 -14.40 -15.46
N LEU A 96 -8.77 -13.27 -15.00
CA LEU A 96 -8.34 -13.02 -13.64
C LEU A 96 -8.99 -11.76 -13.07
N GLN A 97 -9.10 -11.68 -11.75
CA GLN A 97 -9.47 -10.46 -11.03
C GLN A 97 -8.37 -10.12 -10.02
N LEU A 98 -7.86 -8.90 -10.07
CA LEU A 98 -7.18 -8.27 -8.94
C LEU A 98 -8.24 -7.52 -8.13
N GLU A 99 -8.38 -7.89 -6.88
CA GLU A 99 -9.27 -7.22 -5.95
C GLU A 99 -8.44 -6.43 -4.94
N ALA A 100 -8.60 -5.11 -4.93
CA ALA A 100 -7.96 -4.21 -3.98
C ALA A 100 -8.86 -4.06 -2.73
N LEU A 101 -8.31 -4.32 -1.55
CA LEU A 101 -9.06 -4.44 -0.30
C LEU A 101 -8.66 -3.33 0.69
N PRO A 102 -9.59 -2.54 1.24
CA PRO A 102 -9.27 -1.62 2.33
C PRO A 102 -8.87 -2.42 3.58
N ASP A 103 -7.93 -1.88 4.35
CA ASP A 103 -7.46 -2.50 5.60
C ASP A 103 -7.05 -1.40 6.58
N GLU A 104 -7.39 -1.57 7.86
CA GLU A 104 -7.07 -0.59 8.91
C GLU A 104 -5.57 -0.44 9.18
N ARG A 105 -4.78 -1.45 8.79
CA ARG A 105 -3.32 -1.46 8.87
C ARG A 105 -2.68 -0.63 7.75
N LEU A 106 -3.45 -0.23 6.74
CA LEU A 106 -2.98 0.57 5.62
C LEU A 106 -3.32 2.06 5.80
N PRO A 107 -2.50 2.97 5.24
CA PRO A 107 -2.76 4.38 5.33
C PRO A 107 -4.14 4.75 4.78
N GLY A 108 -4.75 5.72 5.46
CA GLY A 108 -6.07 6.18 5.13
C GLY A 108 -7.20 5.18 5.42
N PHE A 109 -6.98 3.88 5.67
CA PHE A 109 -8.02 2.82 5.55
C PHE A 109 -8.36 2.51 4.07
N GLY A 110 -7.40 2.71 3.17
CA GLY A 110 -7.56 2.34 1.75
C GLY A 110 -6.81 1.06 1.40
N PRO A 111 -6.91 0.62 0.13
CA PRO A 111 -6.19 -0.55 -0.34
C PRO A 111 -4.73 -0.30 -0.70
N GLY A 112 -4.26 0.95 -0.74
CA GLY A 112 -2.90 1.33 -1.12
C GLY A 112 -2.01 1.77 0.04
N LEU A 113 -0.70 1.86 -0.22
CA LEU A 113 0.30 2.38 0.73
C LEU A 113 0.54 3.90 0.60
N ASN A 114 -0.09 4.59 -0.35
CA ASN A 114 -0.06 6.05 -0.36
C ASN A 114 -0.80 6.60 0.86
N ALA A 115 -0.43 7.79 1.38
CA ALA A 115 -1.04 8.39 2.57
C ALA A 115 -2.58 8.52 2.50
N ASN A 116 -3.15 8.75 1.31
CA ASN A 116 -4.60 8.78 1.12
C ASN A 116 -5.25 7.39 0.98
N GLY A 117 -4.45 6.32 0.93
CA GLY A 117 -4.87 4.93 0.75
C GLY A 117 -5.13 4.53 -0.71
N ASN A 118 -4.76 5.37 -1.68
CA ASN A 118 -4.83 5.07 -3.10
C ASN A 118 -3.58 4.31 -3.57
N PHE A 119 -3.65 3.74 -4.77
CA PHE A 119 -2.57 3.05 -5.46
C PHE A 119 -2.61 3.36 -6.96
N VAL A 120 -1.55 3.02 -7.69
CA VAL A 120 -1.54 3.02 -9.16
C VAL A 120 -0.84 1.73 -9.62
N VAL A 121 -1.61 0.79 -10.18
CA VAL A 121 -1.04 -0.39 -10.86
C VAL A 121 -0.75 0.02 -12.30
N SER A 122 0.51 0.37 -12.57
CA SER A 122 0.97 0.84 -13.87
C SER A 122 1.07 -0.28 -14.91
N ASP A 123 1.36 -1.52 -14.49
CA ASP A 123 1.39 -2.69 -15.38
C ASP A 123 1.01 -3.96 -14.61
N PHE A 124 0.25 -4.84 -15.26
CA PHE A 124 -0.12 -6.16 -14.77
C PHE A 124 0.13 -7.21 -15.86
N SER A 125 1.03 -8.14 -15.57
CA SER A 125 1.39 -9.22 -16.48
C SER A 125 1.38 -10.57 -15.78
N VAL A 126 1.11 -11.63 -16.55
CA VAL A 126 0.98 -12.99 -16.02
C VAL A 126 1.69 -13.95 -16.96
N ALA A 127 2.41 -14.89 -16.37
CA ALA A 127 3.04 -15.99 -17.09
C ALA A 127 2.64 -17.33 -16.47
N TYR A 128 2.62 -18.39 -17.27
CA TYR A 128 2.26 -19.74 -16.86
C TYR A 128 3.36 -20.74 -17.20
N VAL A 129 3.61 -21.66 -16.27
CA VAL A 129 4.45 -22.85 -16.50
C VAL A 129 3.62 -24.08 -16.14
N PRO A 130 3.36 -25.01 -17.08
CA PRO A 130 2.66 -26.26 -16.76
C PRO A 130 3.48 -27.11 -15.79
N ALA A 131 2.82 -27.99 -15.04
CA ALA A 131 3.51 -28.90 -14.13
C ALA A 131 4.50 -29.80 -14.89
N GLY A 132 5.76 -29.80 -14.44
CA GLY A 132 6.86 -30.49 -15.14
C GLY A 132 7.44 -29.73 -16.35
N GLY A 133 6.95 -28.53 -16.65
CA GLY A 133 7.50 -27.64 -17.67
C GLY A 133 8.80 -26.95 -17.23
N ASP A 134 9.52 -26.38 -18.20
CA ASP A 134 10.74 -25.61 -17.96
C ASP A 134 10.40 -24.21 -17.40
N ALA A 135 10.77 -23.96 -16.14
CA ALA A 135 10.56 -22.67 -15.47
C ALA A 135 11.27 -21.49 -16.16
N LYS A 136 12.28 -21.75 -17.00
CA LYS A 136 12.98 -20.71 -17.77
C LYS A 136 12.26 -20.32 -19.06
N LYS A 137 11.20 -21.04 -19.44
CA LYS A 137 10.41 -20.80 -20.65
C LYS A 137 8.94 -20.63 -20.30
N PRO A 138 8.58 -19.65 -19.46
CA PRO A 138 7.19 -19.43 -19.12
C PRO A 138 6.40 -18.92 -20.34
N MET A 139 5.15 -19.38 -20.46
CA MET A 139 4.22 -18.87 -21.46
C MET A 139 3.59 -17.57 -20.96
N ALA A 140 3.91 -16.45 -21.60
CA ALA A 140 3.27 -15.17 -21.31
C ALA A 140 1.78 -15.21 -21.71
N LEU A 141 0.89 -14.82 -20.79
CA LEU A 141 -0.54 -14.74 -21.03
C LEU A 141 -0.89 -13.29 -21.40
N LYS A 142 -1.44 -13.10 -22.60
CA LYS A 142 -1.92 -11.80 -23.05
C LYS A 142 -3.35 -11.55 -22.60
N PHE A 143 -3.68 -10.29 -22.36
CA PHE A 143 -5.02 -9.84 -22.07
C PHE A 143 -5.65 -9.17 -23.28
N LYS A 144 -6.91 -9.51 -23.57
CA LYS A 144 -7.70 -8.89 -24.64
C LYS A 144 -8.36 -7.60 -24.19
N ASP A 145 -8.88 -7.59 -22.97
CA ASP A 145 -9.58 -6.44 -22.41
C ASP A 145 -9.57 -6.47 -20.88
N ALA A 146 -9.89 -5.33 -20.26
CA ALA A 146 -10.02 -5.18 -18.82
C ALA A 146 -11.19 -4.27 -18.43
N LYS A 147 -11.75 -4.48 -17.23
CA LYS A 147 -12.85 -3.70 -16.67
C LYS A 147 -12.65 -3.52 -15.16
N THR A 148 -13.09 -2.39 -14.62
CA THR A 148 -13.03 -2.05 -13.19
C THR A 148 -14.40 -1.58 -12.70
N ASP A 149 -14.67 -1.63 -11.40
CA ASP A 149 -15.87 -1.04 -10.79
C ASP A 149 -15.84 0.47 -10.74
N PHE A 150 -14.65 1.04 -10.63
CA PHE A 150 -14.46 2.48 -10.55
C PHE A 150 -13.32 2.91 -11.48
N ILE A 151 -13.55 4.01 -12.21
CA ILE A 151 -12.57 4.63 -13.10
C ILE A 151 -12.22 6.00 -12.52
N GLN A 152 -11.02 6.12 -11.95
CA GLN A 152 -10.43 7.43 -11.68
C GLN A 152 -10.08 8.09 -13.03
N LYS A 153 -10.36 9.40 -13.16
CA LYS A 153 -10.08 10.16 -14.38
C LYS A 153 -8.64 9.95 -14.87
N ASP A 154 -8.48 9.46 -16.09
CA ASP A 154 -7.22 9.13 -16.79
C ASP A 154 -6.46 7.88 -16.27
N PHE A 155 -6.99 7.16 -15.27
CA PHE A 155 -6.39 5.97 -14.66
C PHE A 155 -7.25 4.72 -14.92
N ASP A 156 -7.59 4.50 -16.18
CA ASP A 156 -8.36 3.33 -16.61
C ASP A 156 -7.53 2.05 -16.44
N VAL A 157 -8.16 0.97 -15.98
CA VAL A 157 -7.54 -0.35 -15.82
C VAL A 157 -6.93 -0.88 -17.11
N LYS A 158 -7.47 -0.52 -18.28
CA LYS A 158 -6.91 -0.93 -19.59
C LYS A 158 -5.48 -0.45 -19.80
N ASN A 159 -5.10 0.67 -19.18
CA ASN A 159 -3.72 1.17 -19.25
C ASN A 159 -2.73 0.24 -18.53
N SER A 160 -3.18 -0.61 -17.60
CA SER A 160 -2.32 -1.58 -16.91
C SER A 160 -1.99 -2.83 -17.74
N ILE A 161 -2.55 -2.98 -18.94
CA ILE A 161 -2.30 -4.15 -19.82
C ILE A 161 -1.92 -3.74 -21.25
N ASN A 162 -1.53 -2.48 -21.45
CA ASN A 162 -1.19 -1.95 -22.78
C ASN A 162 0.24 -2.31 -23.25
N GLY A 163 0.97 -3.12 -22.48
CA GLY A 163 2.35 -3.53 -22.77
C GLY A 163 3.40 -2.44 -22.55
N GLN A 164 3.01 -1.28 -22.01
CA GLN A 164 3.92 -0.20 -21.64
C GLN A 164 4.26 -0.31 -20.15
N ALA A 165 5.51 -0.65 -19.85
CA ALA A 165 6.03 -0.67 -18.48
C ALA A 165 6.82 0.61 -18.16
N SER A 166 6.33 1.78 -18.59
CA SER A 166 6.99 3.07 -18.33
C SER A 166 6.39 3.79 -17.13
N ARG A 167 7.13 4.77 -16.60
CA ARG A 167 6.67 5.60 -15.47
C ARG A 167 5.53 6.56 -15.85
N ASP A 168 5.30 6.80 -17.15
CA ASP A 168 4.25 7.72 -17.60
C ASP A 168 2.86 7.05 -17.63
N VAL A 169 2.80 5.74 -17.42
CA VAL A 169 1.57 4.98 -17.47
C VAL A 169 0.68 5.27 -16.26
N LYS A 170 -0.41 5.96 -16.52
CA LYS A 170 -1.55 6.13 -15.60
C LYS A 170 -2.41 4.87 -15.67
N GLY A 171 -1.92 3.79 -15.06
CA GLY A 171 -2.60 2.50 -15.00
C GLY A 171 -3.85 2.51 -14.12
N TRP A 172 -4.20 1.39 -13.49
CA TRP A 172 -5.40 1.31 -12.65
C TRP A 172 -5.23 2.04 -11.31
N ALA A 173 -6.13 2.97 -10.98
CA ALA A 173 -6.20 3.66 -9.69
C ALA A 173 -7.65 3.93 -9.26
N VAL A 174 -7.85 4.17 -7.95
CA VAL A 174 -9.18 4.24 -7.33
C VAL A 174 -9.40 5.50 -6.49
N GLY A 175 -8.75 6.60 -6.87
CA GLY A 175 -8.82 7.88 -6.17
C GLY A 175 -10.27 8.37 -6.01
N GLY A 176 -10.71 8.61 -4.77
CA GLY A 176 -12.09 8.92 -4.41
C GLY A 176 -12.98 7.71 -4.10
N ASN A 177 -12.45 6.48 -4.26
CA ASN A 177 -13.15 5.22 -4.01
C ASN A 177 -12.37 4.26 -3.09
N GLU A 178 -11.39 4.76 -2.33
CA GLU A 178 -10.39 3.97 -1.60
C GLU A 178 -10.98 3.21 -0.40
N ARG A 179 -12.04 3.72 0.24
CA ARG A 179 -12.57 3.17 1.50
C ARG A 179 -13.53 2.00 1.30
N GLN A 180 -13.39 1.27 0.21
CA GLN A 180 -14.19 0.08 -0.07
C GLN A 180 -13.41 -0.87 -0.98
N PRO A 181 -13.79 -2.15 -1.03
CA PRO A 181 -13.19 -3.07 -2.00
C PRO A 181 -13.37 -2.55 -3.43
N ASN A 182 -12.31 -2.61 -4.22
CA ASN A 182 -12.32 -2.30 -5.65
C ASN A 182 -11.86 -3.53 -6.43
N TRP A 183 -12.26 -3.66 -7.69
CA TRP A 183 -11.80 -4.78 -8.54
C TRP A 183 -11.37 -4.33 -9.92
N ALA A 184 -10.35 -5.01 -10.43
CA ALA A 184 -9.89 -4.97 -11.81
C ALA A 184 -9.96 -6.39 -12.38
N ARG A 185 -10.73 -6.58 -13.44
CA ARG A 185 -10.89 -7.85 -14.15
C ARG A 185 -10.22 -7.79 -15.49
N TYR A 186 -9.59 -8.90 -15.85
CA TYR A 186 -8.78 -9.03 -17.04
C TYR A 186 -9.20 -10.28 -17.81
N GLN A 187 -9.58 -10.10 -19.07
CA GLN A 187 -9.92 -11.18 -19.98
C GLN A 187 -8.66 -11.66 -20.69
N PHE A 188 -8.37 -12.96 -20.65
CA PHE A 188 -7.30 -13.52 -21.45
C PHE A 188 -7.65 -13.45 -22.95
N GLU A 189 -6.65 -13.13 -23.77
CA GLU A 189 -6.78 -13.16 -25.23
C GLU A 189 -7.06 -14.57 -25.73
N ASN A 190 -6.32 -15.54 -25.19
CA ASN A 190 -6.55 -16.96 -25.42
C ASN A 190 -6.82 -17.63 -24.06
N PRO A 191 -7.95 -18.36 -23.90
CA PRO A 191 -8.20 -19.11 -22.68
C PRO A 191 -7.05 -20.07 -22.36
N LEU A 192 -6.64 -20.11 -21.09
CA LEU A 192 -5.57 -20.95 -20.62
C LEU A 192 -6.12 -22.33 -20.23
N ALA A 193 -5.82 -23.34 -21.03
CA ALA A 193 -6.06 -24.74 -20.65
C ALA A 193 -5.02 -25.20 -19.63
N ILE A 194 -5.49 -25.67 -18.49
CA ILE A 194 -4.70 -26.27 -17.41
C ILE A 194 -5.07 -27.75 -17.35
N ASP A 195 -4.07 -28.62 -17.42
CA ASP A 195 -4.30 -30.06 -17.34
C ASP A 195 -4.50 -30.53 -15.89
N ALA A 196 -4.76 -31.83 -15.71
CA ALA A 196 -4.95 -32.40 -14.38
C ALA A 196 -3.72 -32.32 -13.47
N LYS A 197 -2.51 -32.20 -14.04
CA LYS A 197 -1.25 -32.05 -13.29
C LYS A 197 -1.07 -30.61 -12.79
N GLY A 198 -1.76 -29.66 -13.42
CA GLY A 198 -1.77 -28.26 -13.03
C GLY A 198 -0.57 -27.49 -13.56
N GLY A 199 -0.18 -26.45 -12.83
CA GLY A 199 0.97 -25.63 -13.16
C GLY A 199 1.14 -24.47 -12.19
N THR A 200 1.93 -23.49 -12.59
CA THR A 200 2.23 -22.30 -11.79
C THR A 200 1.96 -21.05 -12.61
N LEU A 201 1.15 -20.16 -12.05
CA LEU A 201 1.03 -18.77 -12.50
C LEU A 201 2.03 -17.90 -11.76
N THR A 202 2.74 -17.04 -12.50
CA THR A 202 3.55 -15.96 -11.94
C THR A 202 2.93 -14.65 -12.37
N LEU A 203 2.43 -13.88 -11.39
CA LEU A 203 1.85 -12.57 -11.60
C LEU A 203 2.91 -11.52 -11.27
N THR A 204 3.04 -10.53 -12.14
CA THR A 204 3.86 -9.34 -11.92
C THR A 204 2.95 -8.12 -11.86
N VAL A 205 2.93 -7.45 -10.71
CA VAL A 205 2.13 -6.23 -10.48
C VAL A 205 3.10 -5.08 -10.27
N GLN A 206 3.13 -4.14 -11.22
CA GLN A 206 4.02 -2.97 -11.15
C GLN A 206 3.24 -1.75 -10.66
N CYS A 207 3.79 -1.07 -9.66
CA CYS A 207 3.34 0.23 -9.18
C CYS A 207 4.49 1.24 -9.36
N GLN A 208 4.70 1.67 -10.60
CA GLN A 208 5.87 2.47 -11.02
C GLN A 208 5.49 3.86 -11.54
N TYR A 209 4.28 4.34 -11.25
CA TYR A 209 3.78 5.63 -11.70
C TYR A 209 4.76 6.78 -11.38
N GLY A 210 4.98 7.66 -12.35
CA GLY A 210 5.95 8.75 -12.28
C GLY A 210 5.47 9.94 -11.45
N GLY A 211 4.15 10.11 -11.29
CA GLY A 211 3.54 11.21 -10.54
C GLY A 211 3.52 11.01 -9.01
N GLY A 212 4.18 9.98 -8.49
CA GLY A 212 4.37 9.76 -7.05
C GLY A 212 4.43 8.28 -6.67
N GLU A 213 4.55 8.02 -5.38
CA GLU A 213 4.65 6.66 -4.84
C GLU A 213 3.25 6.16 -4.46
N TYR A 214 2.73 5.22 -5.26
CA TYR A 214 1.37 4.67 -5.09
C TYR A 214 1.33 3.13 -5.14
N PRO A 215 1.96 2.44 -4.17
CA PRO A 215 1.97 0.98 -4.13
C PRO A 215 0.58 0.44 -3.79
N LEU A 216 0.18 -0.66 -4.43
CA LEU A 216 -0.94 -1.46 -3.97
C LEU A 216 -0.59 -2.09 -2.62
N GLY A 217 -1.49 -1.96 -1.64
CA GLY A 217 -1.28 -2.30 -0.24
C GLY A 217 -1.86 -3.67 0.10
N LYS A 218 -3.18 -3.84 0.01
CA LYS A 218 -3.84 -5.14 0.23
C LYS A 218 -4.65 -5.55 -0.97
N PHE A 219 -4.43 -6.77 -1.44
CA PHE A 219 -5.14 -7.27 -2.60
C PHE A 219 -5.30 -8.80 -2.61
N LYS A 220 -6.24 -9.29 -3.41
CA LYS A 220 -6.52 -10.71 -3.59
C LYS A 220 -6.67 -11.04 -5.06
N VAL A 221 -6.26 -12.25 -5.44
CA VAL A 221 -6.32 -12.72 -6.83
C VAL A 221 -7.41 -13.76 -6.98
N TRP A 222 -8.22 -13.62 -8.03
CA TRP A 222 -9.26 -14.59 -8.37
C TRP A 222 -9.12 -15.02 -9.82
N ALA A 223 -9.68 -16.18 -10.14
CA ALA A 223 -9.79 -16.69 -11.50
C ALA A 223 -11.24 -17.05 -11.85
N THR A 224 -11.54 -17.07 -13.15
CA THR A 224 -12.82 -17.55 -13.68
C THR A 224 -12.60 -18.38 -14.93
N ASN A 225 -13.56 -19.26 -15.20
CA ASN A 225 -13.72 -20.02 -16.44
C ASN A 225 -14.94 -19.56 -17.26
N SER A 226 -15.59 -18.47 -16.85
CA SER A 226 -16.77 -17.92 -17.53
C SER A 226 -16.43 -17.44 -18.94
N ALA A 227 -17.35 -17.61 -19.89
CA ALA A 227 -17.24 -17.00 -21.22
C ALA A 227 -17.23 -15.46 -21.17
N ASN A 228 -17.74 -14.86 -20.09
CA ASN A 228 -17.81 -13.41 -19.87
C ASN A 228 -17.00 -13.01 -18.62
N PRO A 229 -15.65 -13.05 -18.68
CA PRO A 229 -14.78 -12.87 -17.51
C PRO A 229 -14.68 -11.42 -17.01
N LEU A 230 -15.35 -10.46 -17.65
CA LEU A 230 -15.39 -9.06 -17.21
C LEU A 230 -16.65 -8.74 -16.38
N GLU A 231 -17.63 -9.63 -16.35
CA GLU A 231 -18.87 -9.42 -15.62
C GLU A 231 -18.70 -9.47 -14.10
N ALA A 232 -19.59 -8.77 -13.39
CA ALA A 232 -19.64 -8.72 -11.92
C ALA A 232 -19.49 -10.11 -11.31
N GLY A 233 -20.38 -11.02 -11.70
CA GLY A 233 -20.40 -12.36 -11.19
C GLY A 233 -20.52 -12.43 -9.66
N LEU A 234 -20.22 -13.60 -9.13
CA LEU A 234 -20.17 -13.87 -7.69
C LEU A 234 -18.99 -14.77 -7.38
N PRO A 235 -18.43 -14.73 -6.16
CA PRO A 235 -17.57 -15.81 -5.69
C PRO A 235 -18.29 -17.16 -5.83
N ALA A 236 -17.58 -18.18 -6.29
CA ALA A 236 -18.17 -19.50 -6.56
C ALA A 236 -18.85 -20.10 -5.31
N SER A 237 -18.27 -19.90 -4.13
CA SER A 237 -18.85 -20.32 -2.85
C SER A 237 -20.14 -19.57 -2.52
N VAL A 238 -20.19 -18.25 -2.76
CA VAL A 238 -21.39 -17.42 -2.55
C VAL A 238 -22.50 -17.85 -3.50
N ALA A 239 -22.19 -18.02 -4.77
CA ALA A 239 -23.15 -18.51 -5.76
C ALA A 239 -23.73 -19.87 -5.36
N ALA A 240 -22.90 -20.80 -4.88
CA ALA A 240 -23.36 -22.12 -4.42
C ALA A 240 -24.25 -22.04 -3.17
N MET A 241 -23.92 -21.18 -2.19
CA MET A 241 -24.75 -20.98 -1.00
C MET A 241 -26.13 -20.39 -1.36
N LEU A 242 -26.17 -19.48 -2.33
CA LEU A 242 -27.40 -18.86 -2.80
C LEU A 242 -28.31 -19.79 -3.61
N GLN A 243 -27.79 -20.92 -4.12
CA GLN A 243 -28.61 -21.98 -4.73
C GLN A 243 -29.40 -22.79 -3.68
N THR A 244 -29.03 -22.70 -2.41
CA THR A 244 -29.80 -23.31 -1.31
C THR A 244 -30.90 -22.33 -0.89
N GLU A 245 -32.14 -22.83 -0.83
CA GLU A 245 -33.29 -22.05 -0.36
C GLU A 245 -33.02 -21.37 0.99
N PRO A 246 -33.40 -20.10 1.21
CA PRO A 246 -33.04 -19.36 2.43
C PRO A 246 -33.37 -20.08 3.74
N SER A 247 -34.50 -20.82 3.78
CA SER A 247 -34.92 -21.60 4.96
C SER A 247 -34.07 -22.84 5.21
N GLN A 248 -33.41 -23.38 4.18
CA GLN A 248 -32.59 -24.59 4.24
C GLN A 248 -31.09 -24.31 4.42
N ARG A 249 -30.68 -23.03 4.36
CA ARG A 249 -29.27 -22.66 4.56
C ARG A 249 -28.82 -22.96 5.98
N SER A 250 -27.63 -23.57 6.12
CA SER A 250 -26.99 -23.83 7.41
C SER A 250 -26.60 -22.52 8.12
N ALA A 251 -26.28 -22.61 9.42
CA ALA A 251 -25.82 -21.46 10.18
C ALA A 251 -24.51 -20.89 9.60
N GLU A 252 -23.60 -21.76 9.17
CA GLU A 252 -22.32 -21.41 8.55
C GLU A 252 -22.53 -20.70 7.21
N GLN A 253 -23.46 -21.18 6.38
CA GLN A 253 -23.79 -20.54 5.11
C GLN A 253 -24.39 -19.13 5.32
N LYS A 254 -25.31 -19.00 6.29
CA LYS A 254 -25.90 -17.69 6.65
C LYS A 254 -24.84 -16.72 7.14
N ALA A 255 -23.93 -17.17 8.02
CA ALA A 255 -22.82 -16.37 8.52
C ALA A 255 -21.86 -15.95 7.40
N ALA A 256 -21.51 -16.87 6.49
CA ALA A 256 -20.63 -16.58 5.36
C ALA A 256 -21.25 -15.59 4.36
N LEU A 257 -22.55 -15.68 4.07
CA LEU A 257 -23.27 -14.72 3.24
C LEU A 257 -23.34 -13.34 3.89
N ALA A 258 -23.64 -13.28 5.20
CA ALA A 258 -23.64 -12.04 5.96
C ALA A 258 -22.25 -11.37 5.96
N ALA A 259 -21.19 -12.13 6.23
CA ALA A 259 -19.81 -11.64 6.20
C ALA A 259 -19.40 -11.16 4.79
N PHE A 260 -19.79 -11.89 3.75
CA PHE A 260 -19.57 -11.48 2.36
C PHE A 260 -20.26 -10.14 2.09
N PHE A 261 -21.55 -10.00 2.43
CA PHE A 261 -22.30 -8.77 2.22
C PHE A 261 -21.70 -7.59 3.01
N GLN A 262 -21.38 -7.80 4.28
CA GLN A 262 -20.75 -6.78 5.14
C GLN A 262 -19.42 -6.28 4.58
N SER A 263 -18.57 -7.17 4.08
CA SER A 263 -17.26 -6.78 3.53
C SER A 263 -17.37 -5.91 2.28
N ARG A 264 -18.48 -6.04 1.52
CA ARG A 264 -18.77 -5.30 0.29
C ARG A 264 -19.65 -4.07 0.48
N SER A 265 -20.26 -3.90 1.65
CA SER A 265 -21.21 -2.82 1.89
C SER A 265 -20.49 -1.48 2.06
N LYS A 266 -20.66 -0.58 1.08
CA LYS A 266 -20.13 0.79 1.12
C LYS A 266 -20.50 1.54 2.41
N ASP A 267 -21.78 1.49 2.78
CA ASP A 267 -22.29 2.16 3.98
C ASP A 267 -21.61 1.65 5.25
N ARG A 268 -21.42 0.33 5.35
CA ARG A 268 -20.69 -0.28 6.47
C ARG A 268 -19.24 0.18 6.50
N GLN A 269 -18.58 0.22 5.35
CA GLN A 269 -17.18 0.65 5.27
C GLN A 269 -17.01 2.12 5.66
N VAL A 270 -17.96 3.00 5.31
CA VAL A 270 -17.99 4.40 5.77
C VAL A 270 -18.08 4.47 7.30
N LEU A 271 -18.94 3.67 7.92
CA LEU A 271 -19.07 3.60 9.38
C LEU A 271 -17.80 3.03 10.05
N ALA A 272 -17.23 1.98 9.48
CA ALA A 272 -15.98 1.39 9.95
C ALA A 272 -14.82 2.39 9.89
N TYR A 273 -14.69 3.12 8.78
CA TYR A 273 -13.68 4.18 8.62
C TYR A 273 -13.90 5.33 9.61
N LYS A 274 -15.15 5.73 9.86
CA LYS A 274 -15.46 6.73 10.89
C LYS A 274 -15.00 6.26 12.27
N LEU A 275 -15.35 5.04 12.66
CA LEU A 275 -14.91 4.46 13.93
C LEU A 275 -13.38 4.39 14.03
N TYR A 276 -12.70 3.98 12.97
CA TYR A 276 -11.24 3.98 12.89
C TYR A 276 -10.65 5.37 13.13
N ASN A 277 -11.19 6.41 12.48
CA ASN A 277 -10.72 7.78 12.68
C ASN A 277 -10.92 8.29 14.11
N GLU A 278 -12.05 7.96 14.74
CA GLU A 278 -12.31 8.36 16.13
C GLU A 278 -11.37 7.68 17.13
N LYS A 279 -10.82 6.51 16.79
CA LYS A 279 -9.83 5.79 17.60
C LYS A 279 -8.41 6.31 17.46
N LYS A 280 -8.12 7.22 16.53
CA LYS A 280 -6.78 7.80 16.38
C LYS A 280 -6.38 8.55 17.65
N PRO A 281 -5.10 8.52 18.06
CA PRO A 281 -4.63 9.28 19.21
C PRO A 281 -5.01 10.76 19.09
N LEU A 282 -5.40 11.37 20.20
CA LEU A 282 -5.61 12.81 20.26
C LEU A 282 -4.28 13.53 19.98
N PRO A 283 -4.32 14.70 19.32
CA PRO A 283 -3.12 15.53 19.21
C PRO A 283 -2.63 15.90 20.62
N ALA A 284 -1.31 16.03 20.77
CA ALA A 284 -0.71 16.51 22.00
C ALA A 284 -1.27 17.90 22.36
N ASP A 285 -1.40 18.18 23.65
CA ASP A 285 -1.86 19.47 24.14
C ASP A 285 -0.91 20.58 23.66
N ALA A 286 -1.45 21.65 23.07
CA ALA A 286 -0.64 22.71 22.46
C ALA A 286 0.28 23.41 23.48
N ARG A 287 -0.15 23.54 24.74
CA ARG A 287 0.66 24.11 25.80
C ARG A 287 1.75 23.14 26.23
N LEU A 288 1.46 21.84 26.29
CA LEU A 288 2.48 20.83 26.55
C LEU A 288 3.56 20.85 25.46
N VAL A 289 3.17 20.87 24.18
CA VAL A 289 4.10 20.97 23.05
C VAL A 289 4.95 22.25 23.14
N ALA A 290 4.33 23.39 23.48
CA ALA A 290 5.04 24.65 23.66
C ALA A 290 6.03 24.61 24.83
N LEU A 291 5.66 23.96 25.95
CA LEU A 291 6.53 23.78 27.11
C LEU A 291 7.70 22.84 26.79
N GLU A 292 7.46 21.71 26.13
CA GLU A 292 8.50 20.79 25.66
C GLU A 292 9.48 21.49 24.72
N ALA A 293 8.97 22.30 23.78
CA ALA A 293 9.81 23.12 22.91
C ALA A 293 10.64 24.14 23.71
N ALA A 294 10.04 24.83 24.68
CA ALA A 294 10.74 25.78 25.53
C ALA A 294 11.83 25.11 26.40
N VAL A 295 11.56 23.92 26.95
CA VAL A 295 12.55 23.12 27.69
C VAL A 295 13.71 22.75 26.77
N LYS A 296 13.44 22.23 25.56
CA LYS A 296 14.48 21.90 24.59
C LYS A 296 15.33 23.11 24.20
N THR A 297 14.74 24.29 24.10
CA THR A 297 15.48 25.54 23.88
C THR A 297 16.34 25.91 25.09
N ALA A 298 15.82 25.75 26.31
CA ALA A 298 16.54 26.04 27.55
C ALA A 298 17.69 25.06 27.83
N GLU A 299 17.60 23.83 27.34
CA GLU A 299 18.66 22.81 27.42
C GLU A 299 19.82 23.05 26.45
N LEU A 300 19.68 23.97 25.49
CA LEU A 300 20.78 24.30 24.60
C LEU A 300 21.97 24.82 25.43
N PRO A 301 23.20 24.35 25.15
CA PRO A 301 24.37 24.80 25.88
C PRO A 301 24.49 26.32 25.78
N ILE A 302 24.77 26.96 26.92
CA ILE A 302 25.06 28.39 26.95
C ILE A 302 26.28 28.61 26.06
N LYS A 303 26.07 29.27 24.92
CA LYS A 303 27.17 29.68 24.05
C LYS A 303 27.90 30.82 24.76
N GLU A 304 29.17 30.63 25.05
CA GLU A 304 30.01 31.73 25.54
C GLU A 304 29.99 32.87 24.51
N ASP A 305 30.03 34.11 25.02
CA ASP A 305 30.13 35.29 24.16
C ASP A 305 31.37 35.14 23.24
N PRO A 306 31.20 35.25 21.90
CA PRO A 306 32.31 35.13 20.96
C PRO A 306 33.50 36.03 21.31
N LYS A 307 33.24 37.24 21.86
CA LYS A 307 34.30 38.15 22.27
C LYS A 307 35.02 37.67 23.52
N LEU A 308 34.31 37.05 24.46
CA LEU A 308 34.93 36.45 25.64
C LEU A 308 35.81 35.25 25.24
N LEU A 309 35.33 34.42 24.32
CA LEU A 309 36.11 33.30 23.78
C LEU A 309 37.39 33.79 23.07
N GLU A 310 37.27 34.82 22.22
CA GLU A 310 38.39 35.46 21.54
C GLU A 310 39.40 36.04 22.55
N LEU A 311 38.92 36.73 23.58
CA LEU A 311 39.78 37.31 24.61
C LEU A 311 40.52 36.25 25.42
N ARG A 312 39.87 35.12 25.75
CA ARG A 312 40.54 33.98 26.41
C ARG A 312 41.62 33.38 25.52
N GLN A 313 41.32 33.14 24.25
CA GLN A 313 42.31 32.65 23.28
C GLN A 313 43.49 33.62 23.15
N ASN A 314 43.23 34.92 23.00
CA ASN A 314 44.27 35.95 22.91
C ASN A 314 45.13 36.01 24.18
N MET A 315 44.52 35.87 25.36
CA MET A 315 45.23 35.81 26.63
C MET A 315 46.12 34.56 26.71
N ASP A 316 45.62 33.39 26.29
CA ASP A 316 46.40 32.15 26.27
C ASP A 316 47.59 32.26 25.31
N TYR A 317 47.36 32.78 24.09
CA TYR A 317 48.43 33.06 23.12
C TYR A 317 49.47 34.03 23.68
N SER A 318 49.02 35.13 24.29
CA SER A 318 49.92 36.12 24.90
C SER A 318 50.73 35.52 26.05
N THR A 319 50.10 34.68 26.89
CA THR A 319 50.78 33.99 28.00
C THR A 319 51.84 33.03 27.48
N GLN A 320 51.56 32.25 26.43
CA GLN A 320 52.53 31.34 25.81
C GLN A 320 53.68 32.08 25.15
N GLN A 321 53.42 33.19 24.47
CA GLN A 321 54.45 34.06 23.88
C GLN A 321 55.34 34.67 24.97
N ALA A 322 54.75 35.16 26.06
CA ALA A 322 55.48 35.72 27.18
C ALA A 322 56.37 34.69 27.88
N ALA A 323 55.94 33.43 27.97
CA ALA A 323 56.72 32.32 28.51
C ALA A 323 57.89 31.90 27.59
N ASN A 324 57.71 32.00 26.27
CA ASN A 324 58.68 31.53 25.26
C ASN A 324 59.35 32.67 24.50
N ARG A 325 59.78 33.73 25.20
CA ARG A 325 60.28 34.98 24.59
C ARG A 325 61.29 34.77 23.47
N ARG A 326 62.26 33.85 23.63
CA ARG A 326 63.28 33.58 22.60
C ARG A 326 62.68 33.04 21.31
N LEU A 327 61.72 32.12 21.42
CA LEU A 327 61.02 31.56 20.26
C LEU A 327 60.14 32.63 19.61
N THR A 328 59.42 33.42 20.40
CA THR A 328 58.58 34.52 19.89
C THR A 328 59.41 35.57 19.16
N THR A 329 60.52 36.04 19.75
CA THR A 329 61.43 36.98 19.08
C THR A 329 62.02 36.39 17.79
N ALA A 330 62.38 35.10 17.78
CA ALA A 330 62.85 34.45 16.56
C ALA A 330 61.76 34.35 15.48
N GLN A 331 60.51 34.07 15.87
CA GLN A 331 59.36 34.05 14.97
C GLN A 331 59.04 35.45 14.43
N ASP A 332 59.09 36.49 15.25
CA ASP A 332 58.87 37.89 14.84
C ASP A 332 59.94 38.35 13.85
N LEU A 333 61.21 38.03 14.13
CA LEU A 333 62.33 38.30 13.22
C LEU A 333 62.16 37.54 11.90
N ALA A 334 61.80 36.26 11.95
CA ALA A 334 61.52 35.46 10.76
C ALA A 334 60.35 36.03 9.95
N TRP A 335 59.26 36.43 10.61
CA TRP A 335 58.11 37.06 9.96
C TRP A 335 58.49 38.39 9.31
N ALA A 336 59.24 39.25 10.01
CA ALA A 336 59.71 40.52 9.48
C ALA A 336 60.66 40.36 8.29
N LEU A 337 61.53 39.33 8.33
CA LEU A 337 62.42 39.00 7.23
C LEU A 337 61.62 38.48 6.03
N VAL A 338 60.71 37.53 6.23
CA VAL A 338 59.88 36.93 5.16
C VAL A 338 58.97 37.96 4.50
N ASN A 339 58.43 38.91 5.26
CA ASN A 339 57.55 39.97 4.74
C ASN A 339 58.30 41.24 4.36
N SER A 340 59.64 41.23 4.37
CA SER A 340 60.43 42.32 3.81
C SER A 340 60.42 42.25 2.28
N SER A 341 60.40 43.42 1.63
CA SER A 341 60.51 43.52 0.17
C SER A 341 61.78 42.82 -0.34
N SER A 342 62.88 42.88 0.41
CA SER A 342 64.15 42.25 0.06
C SER A 342 64.09 40.71 -0.04
N PHE A 343 63.22 40.04 0.74
CA PHE A 343 63.07 38.59 0.73
C PHE A 343 62.04 38.11 -0.32
N LEU A 344 60.96 38.87 -0.54
CA LEU A 344 59.93 38.56 -1.55
C LEU A 344 60.43 38.71 -3.00
N PHE A 345 61.55 39.41 -3.22
CA PHE A 345 62.15 39.62 -4.54
C PHE A 345 63.44 38.84 -4.79
N ASN A 346 63.79 37.87 -3.93
CA ASN A 346 64.83 36.89 -4.24
C ASN A 346 64.23 35.76 -5.12
N ARG A 347 64.47 35.84 -6.44
CA ARG A 347 64.35 34.71 -7.36
C ARG A 347 65.71 34.07 -7.57
#